data_AF-A0A938IB49-F1
#
_entry.id   AF-A0A938IB49-F1
#
_cell.length_a   1.000
_cell.length_b   1.000
_cell.length_c   1.000
_cell.angle_alpha   90.00
_cell.angle_beta   90.00
_cell.angle_gamma   90.00
#
_symmetry.space_group_name_H-M   'P 1'
#
loop_
_entity.id
_entity.type
_entity.pdbx_description
1 polymer ?
#
loop_
_entity_poly.entity_id
_entity_poly.type
_entity_poly.pdbx_seq_one_letter_code
_entity_poly.pdbx_strand_id
1 'polypeptide(L)' 'MSESITLELTKDQKEILLKGLRFVRSSIMLDINDQPTDASEEERRANLRQVTELAEHVNRAPVMAH' A
#
# COMPACT_ATOMS: atom_id res chain seq x y z
N MET A 1 17.31 3.39 -8.40
CA MET A 1 17.75 3.95 -7.10
C MET A 1 16.86 3.32 -6.06
N SER A 2 17.42 2.50 -5.16
CA SER A 2 16.65 1.87 -4.09
C SER A 2 16.66 2.83 -2.91
N GLU A 3 15.71 3.75 -2.86
CA GLU A 3 15.51 4.56 -1.65
C GLU A 3 14.97 3.63 -0.56
N SER A 4 15.82 3.28 0.40
CA SER A 4 15.42 2.50 1.57
C SER A 4 14.62 3.40 2.51
N ILE A 5 13.33 3.09 2.69
CA ILE A 5 12.49 3.72 3.70
C ILE A 5 12.71 3.00 5.04
N THR A 6 13.30 3.70 6.01
CA THR A 6 13.34 3.26 7.40
C THR A 6 12.19 3.93 8.15
N LEU A 7 11.24 3.13 8.63
CA LEU A 7 10.09 3.59 9.43
C LEU A 7 10.19 2.99 10.82
N GLU A 8 10.20 3.84 11.85
CA GLU A 8 9.95 3.44 13.23
C GLU A 8 8.54 3.91 13.59
N LEU A 9 7.70 2.98 14.05
CA LEU A 9 6.28 3.26 14.28
C LEU A 9 5.89 2.85 15.69
N THR A 10 4.96 3.58 16.30
CA THR A 10 4.21 3.01 17.43
C THR A 10 3.23 1.94 16.92
N LYS A 11 2.72 1.13 17.83
CA LYS A 11 1.72 0.10 17.48
C LYS A 11 0.48 0.72 16.82
N ASP A 12 0.01 1.83 17.37
CA ASP A 12 -1.19 2.53 16.89
C ASP A 12 -0.96 3.13 15.50
N GLN A 13 0.21 3.72 15.25
CA GLN A 13 0.57 4.25 13.93
C GLN A 13 0.62 3.14 12.88
N LYS A 14 1.24 2.01 13.21
CA LYS A 14 1.30 0.84 12.34
C LYS A 14 -0.10 0.33 12.01
N GLU A 15 -0.99 0.24 13.00
CA GLU A 15 -2.36 -0.21 12.78
C GLU A 15 -3.16 0.76 11.89
N ILE A 16 -3.05 2.07 12.13
CA ILE A 16 -3.70 3.10 11.31
C ILE A 16 -3.23 3.03 9.86
N LEU A 17 -1.91 2.95 9.64
CA LEU A 17 -1.34 2.87 8.30
C LEU A 17 -1.79 1.61 7.57
N LEU A 18 -1.76 0.44 8.22
CA LEU A 18 -2.23 -0.81 7.60
C LEU A 18 -3.73 -0.77 7.27
N LYS A 19 -4.56 -0.13 8.11
CA LYS A 19 -5.99 0.10 7.80
C LYS A 19 -6.16 1.02 6.59
N GLY A 20 -5.41 2.12 6.53
CA GLY A 20 -5.42 3.05 5.40
C GLY A 20 -4.99 2.39 4.09
N LEU A 21 -3.89 1.63 4.10
CA LEU A 21 -3.41 0.91 2.92
C LEU A 21 -4.40 -0.16 2.44
N ARG A 22 -5.11 -0.82 3.37
CA ARG A 22 -6.21 -1.73 3.02
C ARG A 22 -7.33 -1.00 2.30
N PHE A 23 -7.71 0.19 2.77
CA PHE A 23 -8.73 1.02 2.12
C PHE A 23 -8.29 1.43 0.71
N VAL A 24 -7.07 1.91 0.54
CA VAL A 24 -6.51 2.30 -0.78
C VAL A 24 -6.47 1.12 -1.75
N ARG A 25 -6.06 -0.07 -1.28
CA ARG A 25 -6.11 -1.27 -2.11
C ARG A 25 -7.53 -1.56 -2.59
N SER A 26 -8.50 -1.47 -1.69
CA SER A 26 -9.91 -1.68 -2.04
C SER A 26 -10.41 -0.62 -3.02
N SER A 27 -10.04 0.66 -2.87
CA SER A 27 -10.46 1.70 -3.81
C SER A 27 -9.92 1.45 -5.22
N ILE A 28 -8.66 1.02 -5.36
CA ILE A 28 -8.07 0.65 -6.66
C ILE A 28 -8.78 -0.55 -7.28
N MET A 29 -9.18 -1.55 -6.47
CA MET A 29 -9.93 -2.71 -6.97
C MET A 29 -11.35 -2.35 -7.42
N LEU A 30 -11.96 -1.35 -6.78
CA LEU A 30 -13.32 -0.89 -7.08
C LEU A 30 -13.35 0.16 -8.20
N ASP A 31 -12.21 0.75 -8.54
CA ASP A 31 -12.04 1.65 -9.69
C ASP A 31 -12.06 0.84 -10.99
N ILE A 32 -13.24 0.32 -11.30
CA ILE A 32 -13.55 -0.43 -12.51
C ILE A 32 -13.95 0.60 -13.57
N ASN A 33 -13.05 0.86 -14.51
CA ASN A 33 -13.40 1.61 -15.71
C ASN A 33 -14.45 0.84 -16.50
N ASP A 34 -15.51 1.52 -16.96
CA ASP A 34 -16.55 0.91 -17.79
C ASP A 34 -16.02 0.39 -19.15
N GLN A 35 -14.85 0.88 -19.57
CA GLN A 35 -14.12 0.41 -20.75
C GLN A 35 -12.62 0.28 -20.43
N PRO A 36 -12.18 -0.84 -19.81
CA PRO A 36 -10.78 -1.03 -19.48
C PRO A 36 -9.95 -1.20 -20.77
N THR A 37 -8.88 -0.43 -20.86
CA THR A 37 -7.82 -0.61 -21.86
C THR A 37 -6.67 -1.41 -21.26
N ASP A 38 -5.86 -2.07 -22.10
CA ASP A 38 -4.67 -2.78 -21.64
C ASP A 38 -3.72 -1.90 -20.81
N ALA A 39 -3.56 -0.64 -21.23
CA ALA A 39 -2.75 0.35 -20.51
C ALA A 39 -3.33 0.67 -19.12
N SER A 40 -4.65 0.93 -19.02
CA SER A 40 -5.30 1.19 -17.73
C SER A 40 -5.27 -0.01 -16.79
N GLU A 41 -5.34 -1.22 -17.35
CA GLU A 41 -5.24 -2.47 -16.60
C GLU A 41 -3.82 -2.73 -16.09
N GLU A 42 -2.80 -2.39 -16.89
CA GLU A 42 -1.41 -2.45 -16.47
C GLU A 42 -1.09 -1.45 -15.37
N GLU A 43 -1.58 -0.22 -15.50
CA GLU A 43 -1.47 0.81 -14.46
C GLU A 43 -2.15 0.36 -13.16
N ARG A 44 -3.38 -0.16 -13.23
CA ARG A 44 -4.08 -0.70 -12.06
C ARG A 44 -3.26 -1.81 -11.38
N ARG A 45 -2.70 -2.74 -12.15
CA ARG A 45 -1.82 -3.79 -11.61
C ARG A 45 -0.56 -3.21 -10.98
N ALA A 46 0.05 -2.18 -11.56
CA ALA A 46 1.21 -1.50 -11.00
C ALA A 46 0.88 -0.83 -9.66
N ASN A 47 -0.24 -0.10 -9.59
CA ASN A 47 -0.71 0.55 -8.38
C ASN A 47 -1.00 -0.46 -7.25
N LEU A 48 -1.64 -1.60 -7.57
CA LEU A 48 -1.87 -2.68 -6.61
C LEU A 48 -0.57 -3.28 -6.07
N ARG A 49 0.45 -3.45 -6.92
CA ARG A 49 1.78 -3.92 -6.50
C ARG A 49 2.43 -2.92 -5.53
N GLN A 50 2.44 -1.63 -5.88
CA GLN A 50 3.02 -0.59 -5.03
C GLN A 50 2.37 -0.53 -3.65
N VAL A 51 1.03 -0.59 -3.57
CA VAL A 51 0.31 -0.59 -2.27
C VAL A 51 0.63 -1.86 -1.47
N THR A 52 0.78 -3.00 -2.14
CA THR A 52 1.14 -4.27 -1.49
C THR A 52 2.54 -4.21 -0.91
N GLU A 53 3.52 -3.75 -1.69
CA GLU A 53 4.91 -3.57 -1.25
C GLU A 53 5.01 -2.60 -0.07
N LEU A 54 4.28 -1.48 -0.13
CA LEU A 54 4.25 -0.51 0.97
C LEU A 54 3.62 -1.12 2.24
N ALA A 55 2.54 -1.89 2.10
CA ALA A 55 1.93 -2.59 3.23
C ALA A 55 2.90 -3.60 3.86
N GLU A 56 3.71 -4.29 3.06
CA GLU A 56 4.75 -5.17 3.57
C GLU A 56 5.85 -4.41 4.31
N HIS A 57 6.29 -3.26 3.80
CA HIS A 57 7.27 -2.41 4.49
C HIS A 57 6.74 -1.94 5.84
N VAL A 58 5.50 -1.41 5.90
CA VAL A 58 4.85 -1.01 7.16
C VAL A 58 4.67 -2.21 8.09
N ASN A 59 4.32 -3.39 7.57
CA ASN A 59 4.16 -4.59 8.39
C ASN A 59 5.49 -5.09 8.97
N ARG A 60 6.61 -4.88 8.28
CA ARG A 60 7.96 -5.25 8.75
C ARG A 60 8.62 -4.15 9.59
N ALA A 61 8.08 -2.92 9.56
CA ALA A 61 8.60 -1.81 10.35
C ALA A 61 8.64 -2.16 11.85
N PRO A 62 9.77 -1.90 12.53
CA PRO A 62 9.91 -2.10 13.97
C PRO A 62 8.88 -1.25 14.72
N VAL A 63 8.30 -1.85 15.77
CA VAL A 63 7.39 -1.15 16.66
C VAL A 63 8.19 -0.66 17.87
N MET A 64 8.11 0.63 18.15
CA MET A 64 8.73 1.20 19.34
C MET A 64 8.05 0.60 20.58
N ALA A 65 8.84 0.04 21.49
CA ALA A 65 8.37 -0.30 22.82
C ALA A 65 8.15 1.02 23.58
N HIS A 66 6.94 1.18 24.14
CA HIS A 66 6.64 2.29 25.06
C HIS A 66 7.49 2.18 26.32
#